data_AF-A0A1J1HRZ8-F1
#
_entry.id   AF-A0A1J1HRZ8-F1
#
_cell.length_a   1.000
_cell.length_b   1.000
_cell.length_c   1.000
_cell.angle_alpha   90.00
_cell.angle_beta   90.00
_cell.angle_gamma   90.00
#
_symmetry.space_group_name_H-M   'P 1'
#
loop_
_entity.id
_entity.type
_entity.pdbx_description
1 polymer ?
#
loop_
_entity_poly.entity_id
_entity_poly.type
_entity_poly.pdbx_seq_one_letter_code
_entity_poly.pdbx_strand_id
1 'polypeptide(L)'
;MNVLLILLVSLLSLAENAKLVRKYYPLKWANCPINASMQVDVFVPKVFTKFMNMSAVLHIRENIPGNLTFTAETNKCSLDMKNCEKYLDVGVMELDLIKIFSFKDVCRLIEDKNMFYSAALTNIAPPLICPFKAGDHILKPSVLDLSIGEMFRAEGFIWVANFRLIAITTKVQLSITSWENCPGNQSMKMYASTNDTYGDQTKIYIPTTIDVSRDVKDLSELTLEVNRCDFEMKKCEKPFPLRFTDLCKSFNNKKAFYYGFISTIKPPISCPIKADKYTATNGSFDLSASYFLPIRDNVWITKTKLYCNEGKKRELVLCLMSTIKVTQTRARRVGSRQKKINQK
;
A
#
# COMPACT_ATOMS: atom_id res chain seq x y z
N MET A 1 -17.97 -7.88 9.73
CA MET A 1 -17.40 -7.59 8.41
C MET A 1 -18.18 -6.42 7.88
N ASN A 2 -17.61 -5.22 7.90
CA ASN A 2 -18.24 -4.12 7.17
C ASN A 2 -17.51 -4.11 5.84
N VAL A 3 -18.06 -4.89 4.91
CA VAL A 3 -17.72 -4.75 3.50
C VAL A 3 -18.10 -3.32 3.15
N LEU A 4 -17.12 -2.52 2.74
CA LEU A 4 -17.43 -1.22 2.21
C LEU A 4 -18.00 -1.44 0.81
N LEU A 5 -19.30 -1.19 0.68
CA LEU A 5 -20.06 -1.33 -0.55
C LEU A 5 -20.73 0.02 -0.78
N ILE A 6 -20.24 0.81 -1.74
CA ILE A 6 -20.91 2.04 -2.18
C ILE A 6 -21.68 1.66 -3.45
N LEU A 7 -22.88 1.08 -3.33
CA LEU A 7 -23.70 0.94 -4.52
C LEU A 7 -24.03 2.33 -5.04
N LEU A 8 -23.67 2.58 -6.29
CA LEU A 8 -24.11 3.72 -7.06
C LEU A 8 -24.98 3.12 -8.16
N VAL A 9 -26.23 3.56 -8.21
CA VAL A 9 -27.16 3.13 -9.23
C VAL A 9 -27.46 4.32 -10.11
N SER A 10 -26.55 4.62 -11.04
CA SER A 10 -26.89 5.52 -12.13
C SER A 10 -27.97 4.85 -13.00
N LEU A 11 -29.05 5.58 -13.30
CA LEU A 11 -30.03 5.18 -14.30
C LEU A 11 -29.83 6.06 -15.54
N LEU A 12 -29.48 5.45 -16.68
CA LEU A 12 -29.41 6.11 -17.99
C LEU A 12 -30.32 5.32 -18.94
N SER A 13 -31.25 5.92 -19.66
CA SER A 13 -32.11 5.20 -20.61
C SER A 13 -32.19 6.04 -21.88
N LEU A 14 -31.95 5.40 -23.03
CA LEU A 14 -32.11 5.97 -24.36
C LEU A 14 -32.92 5.00 -25.22
N ALA A 15 -34.00 5.45 -25.86
CA ALA A 15 -34.56 4.80 -27.04
C ALA A 15 -35.19 5.87 -27.95
N GLU A 16 -34.86 5.78 -29.24
CA GLU A 16 -35.14 6.75 -30.30
C GLU A 16 -36.52 6.58 -30.93
N ASN A 17 -37.22 7.69 -31.17
CA ASN A 17 -37.47 8.20 -32.53
C ASN A 17 -38.50 9.34 -32.51
N ALA A 18 -38.02 10.58 -32.44
CA ALA A 18 -38.57 11.78 -33.10
C ALA A 18 -37.91 13.05 -32.51
N LYS A 19 -37.02 13.69 -33.28
CA LYS A 19 -36.61 15.11 -33.13
C LYS A 19 -36.29 15.60 -31.68
N LEU A 20 -35.33 14.91 -31.06
CA LEU A 20 -34.26 15.33 -30.13
C LEU A 20 -34.52 16.43 -29.07
N VAL A 21 -35.53 16.26 -28.22
CA VAL A 21 -35.47 16.78 -26.84
C VAL A 21 -34.81 15.70 -25.98
N ARG A 22 -33.54 15.90 -25.57
CA ARG A 22 -32.85 15.01 -24.61
C ARG A 22 -33.60 15.04 -23.27
N LYS A 23 -34.49 14.08 -23.03
CA LYS A 23 -35.11 13.89 -21.71
C LYS A 23 -34.15 13.12 -20.81
N TYR A 24 -33.57 13.82 -19.87
CA TYR A 24 -32.71 13.25 -18.84
C TYR A 24 -33.59 12.66 -17.72
N TYR A 25 -33.33 11.40 -17.36
CA TYR A 25 -33.96 10.79 -16.19
C TYR A 25 -33.22 11.22 -14.91
N PRO A 26 -33.94 11.36 -13.78
CA PRO A 26 -33.32 11.68 -12.52
C PRO A 26 -32.40 10.55 -12.06
N LEU A 27 -31.12 10.88 -11.88
CA LEU A 27 -30.19 10.01 -11.20
C LEU A 27 -30.68 9.75 -9.77
N LYS A 28 -30.71 8.49 -9.37
CA LYS A 28 -31.01 8.10 -7.99
C LYS A 28 -29.70 7.79 -7.27
N TRP A 29 -29.44 8.53 -6.21
CA TRP A 29 -28.29 8.34 -5.34
C TRP A 29 -28.81 7.81 -4.03
N ALA A 30 -28.32 6.63 -3.63
CA ALA A 30 -28.71 6.01 -2.38
C ALA A 30 -27.46 5.45 -1.72
N ASN A 31 -27.27 5.80 -0.46
CA ASN A 31 -26.25 5.17 0.35
C ASN A 31 -26.71 3.78 0.76
N CYS A 32 -25.79 2.82 0.72
CA CYS A 32 -26.05 1.51 1.31
C CYS A 32 -26.29 1.68 2.82
N PRO A 33 -27.32 1.04 3.39
CA PRO A 33 -27.60 1.09 4.83
C PRO A 33 -26.60 0.22 5.60
N ILE A 34 -25.34 0.65 5.63
CA ILE A 34 -24.23 -0.05 6.29
C ILE A 34 -23.64 0.91 7.30
N ASN A 35 -23.38 0.43 8.52
CA ASN A 35 -22.61 1.17 9.52
C ASN A 35 -21.13 1.22 9.09
N ALA A 36 -20.81 2.11 8.15
CA ALA A 36 -19.50 2.24 7.55
C ALA A 36 -18.66 3.30 8.26
N SER A 37 -17.34 3.08 8.28
CA SER A 37 -16.34 4.05 8.77
C SER A 37 -16.30 5.31 7.90
N MET A 38 -16.84 5.24 6.68
CA MET A 38 -16.88 6.30 5.70
C MET A 38 -18.24 6.27 5.00
N GLN A 39 -18.92 7.41 4.93
CA GLN A 39 -20.20 7.59 4.24
C GLN A 39 -20.12 8.81 3.33
N VAL A 40 -20.69 8.75 2.13
CA VAL A 40 -20.67 9.86 1.17
C VAL A 40 -22.10 10.28 0.87
N ASP A 41 -22.48 11.50 1.24
CA ASP A 41 -23.75 12.07 0.85
C ASP A 41 -23.52 12.95 -0.39
N VAL A 42 -23.91 12.46 -1.57
CA VAL A 42 -23.73 13.17 -2.84
C VAL A 42 -24.97 13.98 -3.19
N PHE A 43 -24.77 15.26 -3.45
CA PHE A 43 -25.79 16.20 -3.90
C PHE A 43 -25.52 16.56 -5.37
N VAL A 44 -26.35 16.02 -6.25
CA VAL A 44 -26.30 16.32 -7.69
C VAL A 44 -27.68 16.72 -8.21
N PRO A 45 -27.73 17.54 -9.27
CA PRO A 45 -28.98 17.93 -9.90
C PRO A 45 -29.68 16.71 -10.52
N LYS A 46 -31.02 16.76 -10.53
CA LYS A 46 -31.86 15.71 -11.13
C LYS A 46 -31.67 15.58 -12.65
N VAL A 47 -31.16 16.62 -13.31
CA VAL A 47 -30.93 16.65 -14.75
C VAL A 47 -29.55 17.23 -14.98
N PHE A 48 -28.76 16.60 -15.83
CA PHE A 48 -27.41 17.05 -16.16
C PHE A 48 -27.22 16.95 -17.67
N THR A 49 -26.35 17.79 -18.22
CA THR A 49 -25.97 17.72 -19.64
C THR A 49 -24.60 17.05 -19.74
N LYS A 50 -23.71 17.54 -20.61
CA LYS A 50 -22.30 17.13 -20.66
C LYS A 50 -21.56 17.40 -19.35
N PHE A 51 -22.04 18.40 -18.60
CA PHE A 51 -21.47 18.83 -17.33
C PHE A 51 -22.45 18.55 -16.19
N MET A 52 -21.92 18.09 -15.06
CA MET A 52 -22.67 17.84 -13.84
C MET A 52 -22.07 18.64 -12.68
N ASN A 53 -22.85 19.57 -12.12
CA ASN A 53 -22.48 20.20 -10.86
C ASN A 53 -22.71 19.21 -9.73
N MET A 54 -21.65 18.80 -9.04
CA MET A 54 -21.74 17.92 -7.89
C MET A 54 -21.16 18.59 -6.67
N SER A 55 -21.84 18.39 -5.54
CA SER A 55 -21.29 18.61 -4.21
C SER A 55 -21.47 17.32 -3.42
N ALA A 56 -20.62 17.09 -2.43
CA ALA A 56 -20.74 15.90 -1.59
C ALA A 56 -20.24 16.19 -0.19
N VAL A 57 -20.80 15.51 0.80
CA VAL A 57 -20.24 15.48 2.15
C VAL A 57 -19.75 14.07 2.42
N LEU A 58 -18.47 13.98 2.74
CA LEU A 58 -17.80 12.74 3.04
C LEU A 58 -17.59 12.63 4.55
N HIS A 59 -18.40 11.82 5.21
CA HIS A 59 -18.36 11.56 6.64
C HIS A 59 -17.36 10.46 6.96
N ILE A 60 -16.22 10.78 7.56
CA ILE A 60 -15.21 9.82 8.02
C ILE A 60 -15.34 9.67 9.53
N ARG A 61 -15.86 8.54 10.00
CA ARG A 61 -16.16 8.30 11.42
C ARG A 61 -14.93 7.98 12.27
N GLU A 62 -13.92 7.36 11.66
CA GLU A 62 -12.68 6.97 12.32
C GLU A 62 -11.49 7.20 11.39
N ASN A 63 -10.30 7.43 11.94
CA ASN A 63 -9.08 7.59 11.15
C ASN A 63 -8.84 6.31 10.33
N ILE A 64 -8.53 6.46 9.03
CA ILE A 64 -8.27 5.34 8.12
C ILE A 64 -6.76 5.30 7.82
N PRO A 65 -5.98 4.46 8.53
CA PRO A 65 -4.52 4.49 8.48
C PRO A 65 -3.90 3.76 7.27
N GLY A 66 -4.69 3.20 6.34
CA GLY A 66 -4.21 2.17 5.42
C GLY A 66 -4.52 2.41 3.94
N ASN A 67 -3.89 1.59 3.09
CA ASN A 67 -4.13 1.57 1.66
C ASN A 67 -5.59 1.24 1.36
N LEU A 68 -6.20 2.17 0.63
CA LEU A 68 -7.56 2.03 0.13
C LEU A 68 -7.50 1.35 -1.24
N THR A 69 -8.45 0.44 -1.47
CA THR A 69 -8.72 -0.09 -2.81
C THR A 69 -10.04 0.47 -3.28
N PHE A 70 -10.03 1.18 -4.41
CA PHE A 70 -11.27 1.59 -5.07
C PHE A 70 -11.56 0.63 -6.22
N THR A 71 -12.77 0.08 -6.25
CA THR A 71 -13.26 -0.76 -7.36
C THR A 71 -14.55 -0.18 -7.91
N ALA A 72 -14.63 0.03 -9.22
CA ALA A 72 -15.88 0.32 -9.92
C ALA A 72 -16.36 -0.92 -10.68
N GLU A 73 -17.58 -1.38 -10.38
CA GLU A 73 -18.27 -2.48 -11.08
C GLU A 73 -19.43 -1.88 -11.87
N THR A 74 -19.44 -1.99 -13.20
CA THR A 74 -20.54 -1.48 -14.02
C THR A 74 -21.38 -2.62 -14.58
N ASN A 75 -22.69 -2.53 -14.36
CA ASN A 75 -23.69 -3.42 -14.95
C ASN A 75 -24.46 -2.65 -16.02
N LYS A 76 -24.70 -3.34 -17.13
CA LYS A 76 -25.57 -2.90 -18.21
C LYS A 76 -26.91 -3.62 -18.05
N CYS A 77 -27.97 -2.86 -17.85
CA CYS A 77 -29.31 -3.36 -17.60
C CYS A 77 -30.27 -2.99 -18.73
N SER A 78 -31.29 -3.81 -18.96
CA SER A 78 -32.44 -3.44 -19.79
C SER A 78 -33.19 -2.24 -19.20
N LEU A 79 -34.00 -1.56 -20.01
CA LEU A 79 -34.76 -0.37 -19.58
C LEU A 79 -35.76 -0.65 -18.45
N ASP A 80 -36.25 -1.88 -18.35
CA ASP A 80 -37.12 -2.35 -17.27
C ASP A 80 -36.34 -2.91 -16.07
N MET A 81 -35.00 -2.82 -16.10
CA MET A 81 -34.07 -3.34 -15.09
C MET A 81 -34.19 -4.84 -14.80
N LYS A 82 -34.91 -5.62 -15.61
CA LYS A 82 -35.08 -7.07 -15.39
C LYS A 82 -33.83 -7.87 -15.74
N ASN A 83 -33.13 -7.45 -16.78
CA ASN A 83 -31.94 -8.14 -17.28
C ASN A 83 -30.74 -7.23 -17.07
N CYS A 84 -29.90 -7.55 -16.08
CA CYS A 84 -28.67 -6.84 -15.80
C CYS A 84 -27.47 -7.77 -16.01
N GLU A 85 -26.58 -7.38 -16.91
CA GLU A 85 -25.35 -8.09 -17.20
C GLU A 85 -24.16 -7.25 -16.72
N LYS A 86 -23.16 -7.89 -16.11
CA LYS A 86 -21.92 -7.20 -15.78
C LYS A 86 -21.21 -6.86 -17.09
N TYR A 87 -21.07 -5.57 -17.38
CA TYR A 87 -20.43 -5.11 -18.61
C TYR A 87 -18.89 -5.19 -18.54
N LEU A 88 -18.33 -5.27 -17.33
CA LEU A 88 -16.88 -5.29 -17.09
C LEU A 88 -16.44 -6.49 -16.24
N ASP A 89 -17.03 -7.68 -16.43
CA ASP A 89 -16.46 -8.94 -15.91
C ASP A 89 -15.60 -9.62 -17.00
N VAL A 90 -14.70 -8.85 -17.64
CA VAL A 90 -13.75 -9.42 -18.61
C VAL A 90 -12.53 -9.86 -17.83
N GLY A 91 -12.45 -11.16 -17.55
CA GLY A 91 -11.21 -11.80 -17.16
C GLY A 91 -10.12 -11.48 -18.19
N VAL A 92 -8.99 -11.00 -17.70
CA VAL A 92 -7.64 -11.10 -18.29
C VAL A 92 -7.65 -11.21 -19.84
N MET A 93 -8.08 -10.14 -20.53
CA MET A 93 -7.67 -9.92 -21.92
C MET A 93 -6.61 -8.83 -21.95
N GLU A 94 -5.52 -9.19 -22.61
CA GLU A 94 -4.21 -8.55 -22.67
C GLU A 94 -4.23 -7.33 -23.63
N LEU A 95 -5.15 -6.39 -23.40
CA LEU A 95 -5.15 -5.07 -24.03
C LEU A 95 -5.19 -4.01 -22.92
N ASP A 96 -4.07 -3.31 -22.79
CA ASP A 96 -3.64 -2.60 -21.58
C ASP A 96 -4.38 -1.29 -21.23
N LEU A 97 -5.57 -1.03 -21.78
CA LEU A 97 -6.20 0.29 -21.64
C LEU A 97 -7.50 0.35 -20.84
N ILE A 98 -8.24 -0.75 -20.62
CA ILE A 98 -9.49 -0.69 -19.83
C ILE A 98 -9.68 -1.99 -19.02
N LYS A 99 -8.72 -2.29 -18.13
CA LYS A 99 -8.97 -3.20 -17.00
C LYS A 99 -9.95 -2.51 -16.06
N ILE A 100 -10.82 -3.28 -15.39
CA ILE A 100 -11.63 -2.84 -14.22
C ILE A 100 -10.85 -1.77 -13.47
N PHE A 101 -11.42 -0.57 -13.26
CA PHE A 101 -10.79 0.52 -12.50
C PHE A 101 -10.66 0.09 -11.04
N SER A 102 -9.71 -0.80 -10.78
CA SER A 102 -9.27 -1.28 -9.49
C SER A 102 -8.01 -0.50 -9.17
N PHE A 103 -8.22 0.65 -8.57
CA PHE A 103 -7.13 1.49 -8.13
C PHE A 103 -6.64 0.94 -6.80
N LYS A 104 -5.48 0.29 -6.85
CA LYS A 104 -4.69 0.01 -5.65
C LYS A 104 -3.96 1.30 -5.29
N ASP A 105 -3.96 1.63 -4.00
CA ASP A 105 -3.28 2.83 -3.47
C ASP A 105 -3.93 4.15 -3.92
N VAL A 106 -5.22 4.30 -3.56
CA VAL A 106 -6.01 5.52 -3.83
C VAL A 106 -5.34 6.77 -3.26
N CYS A 107 -4.52 6.64 -2.21
CA CYS A 107 -3.78 7.76 -1.62
C CYS A 107 -2.86 8.44 -2.64
N ARG A 108 -2.08 7.65 -3.38
CA ARG A 108 -1.20 8.18 -4.43
C ARG A 108 -1.98 8.85 -5.56
N LEU A 109 -3.17 8.34 -5.88
CA LEU A 109 -4.03 8.90 -6.91
C LEU A 109 -4.61 10.25 -6.49
N ILE A 110 -4.96 10.42 -5.21
CA ILE A 110 -5.42 11.71 -4.68
C ILE A 110 -4.32 12.77 -4.77
N GLU A 111 -3.06 12.36 -4.63
CA GLU A 111 -1.90 13.26 -4.76
C GLU A 111 -1.57 13.61 -6.22
N ASP A 112 -2.02 12.83 -7.20
CA ASP A 112 -1.76 13.07 -8.61
C ASP A 112 -2.64 14.19 -9.18
N LYS A 113 -2.03 15.35 -9.39
CA LYS A 113 -2.71 16.55 -9.89
C LYS A 113 -3.09 16.46 -11.37
N ASN A 114 -2.55 15.52 -12.14
CA ASN A 114 -2.74 15.45 -13.59
C ASN A 114 -3.94 14.59 -14.01
N MET A 115 -4.68 14.02 -13.06
CA MET A 115 -5.81 13.15 -13.34
C MET A 115 -7.11 13.95 -13.46
N PHE A 116 -8.05 13.47 -14.29
CA PHE A 116 -9.32 14.19 -14.57
C PHE A 116 -10.18 14.47 -13.32
N TYR A 117 -9.99 13.71 -12.24
CA TYR A 117 -10.70 13.90 -10.97
C TYR A 117 -9.98 14.86 -10.00
N SER A 118 -8.75 15.29 -10.29
CA SER A 118 -7.94 16.12 -9.38
C SER A 118 -8.61 17.47 -9.06
N ALA A 119 -9.28 18.05 -10.06
CA ALA A 119 -10.04 19.29 -9.90
C ALA A 119 -11.19 19.16 -8.89
N ALA A 120 -11.87 18.00 -8.87
CA ALA A 120 -12.90 17.73 -7.87
C ALA A 120 -12.27 17.51 -6.49
N LEU A 121 -11.19 16.71 -6.40
CA LEU A 121 -10.56 16.40 -5.11
C LEU A 121 -9.95 17.63 -4.41
N THR A 122 -9.43 18.59 -5.18
CA THR A 122 -8.86 19.85 -4.63
C THR A 122 -9.92 20.77 -4.02
N ASN A 123 -11.20 20.60 -4.40
CA ASN A 123 -12.32 21.36 -3.84
C ASN A 123 -12.90 20.76 -2.55
N ILE A 124 -12.27 19.70 -2.02
CA ILE A 124 -12.69 19.06 -0.76
C ILE A 124 -12.06 19.78 0.43
N ALA A 125 -12.89 20.16 1.40
CA ALA A 125 -12.48 20.85 2.63
C ALA A 125 -12.97 20.10 3.89
N PRO A 126 -12.07 19.73 4.83
CA PRO A 126 -10.62 19.85 4.74
C PRO A 126 -10.04 18.92 3.64
N PRO A 127 -8.82 19.21 3.13
CA PRO A 127 -8.21 18.38 2.09
C PRO A 127 -8.14 16.91 2.50
N LEU A 128 -8.43 16.01 1.56
CA LEU A 128 -8.23 14.58 1.76
C LEU A 128 -6.74 14.27 1.67
N ILE A 129 -6.12 14.10 2.84
CA ILE A 129 -4.70 13.74 2.97
C ILE A 129 -4.66 12.35 3.58
N CYS A 130 -3.88 11.44 2.98
CA CYS A 130 -3.67 10.13 3.57
C CYS A 130 -2.61 10.18 4.69
N PRO A 131 -2.80 9.46 5.81
CA PRO A 131 -3.99 8.68 6.16
C PRO A 131 -5.21 9.58 6.45
N PHE A 132 -6.40 9.17 6.02
CA PHE A 132 -7.60 9.99 6.19
C PHE A 132 -7.95 10.18 7.65
N LYS A 133 -8.19 11.43 8.02
CA LYS A 133 -8.60 11.80 9.36
C LYS A 133 -10.11 11.66 9.51
N ALA A 134 -10.56 11.33 10.71
CA ALA A 134 -11.97 11.40 11.05
C ALA A 134 -12.46 12.85 10.95
N GLY A 135 -13.70 13.02 10.52
CA GLY A 135 -14.35 14.29 10.29
C GLY A 135 -15.14 14.31 9.00
N ASP A 136 -15.83 15.43 8.78
CA ASP A 136 -16.59 15.68 7.57
C ASP A 136 -15.72 16.41 6.56
N HIS A 137 -15.63 15.84 5.35
CA HIS A 137 -14.91 16.38 4.22
C HIS A 137 -15.91 16.82 3.16
N ILE A 138 -16.04 18.13 2.96
CA ILE A 138 -17.07 18.71 2.11
C ILE A 138 -16.46 19.01 0.74
N LEU A 139 -16.93 18.30 -0.28
CA LEU A 139 -16.71 18.65 -1.69
C LEU A 139 -17.61 19.85 -2.03
N LYS A 140 -16.99 21.01 -2.22
CA LYS A 140 -17.68 22.19 -2.74
C LYS A 140 -18.24 21.92 -4.14
N PRO A 141 -19.31 22.63 -4.55
CA PRO A 141 -19.88 22.50 -5.88
C PRO A 141 -18.78 22.55 -6.96
N SER A 142 -18.62 21.44 -7.67
CA SER A 142 -17.59 21.22 -8.67
C SER A 142 -18.25 20.73 -9.94
N VAL A 143 -17.78 21.21 -11.08
CA VAL A 143 -18.27 20.78 -12.39
C VAL A 143 -17.51 19.52 -12.78
N LEU A 144 -18.20 18.37 -12.82
CA LEU A 144 -17.66 17.14 -13.39
C LEU A 144 -17.98 17.10 -14.88
N ASP A 145 -16.95 16.98 -15.71
CA ASP A 145 -17.09 16.76 -17.14
C ASP A 145 -17.33 15.27 -17.42
N LEU A 146 -18.51 14.95 -17.95
CA LEU A 146 -18.93 13.60 -18.28
C LEU A 146 -18.77 13.29 -19.77
N SER A 147 -17.92 14.03 -20.49
CA SER A 147 -17.56 13.75 -21.90
C SER A 147 -17.13 12.31 -22.13
N ILE A 148 -16.52 11.65 -21.15
CA ILE A 148 -16.16 10.23 -21.24
C ILE A 148 -17.39 9.32 -21.40
N GLY A 149 -18.57 9.79 -20.94
CA GLY A 149 -19.86 9.14 -21.17
C GLY A 149 -20.23 9.03 -22.64
N GLU A 150 -19.74 9.93 -23.50
CA GLU A 150 -19.96 9.87 -24.96
C GLU A 150 -19.26 8.65 -25.60
N MET A 151 -18.25 8.07 -24.93
CA MET A 151 -17.59 6.84 -25.39
C MET A 151 -18.45 5.59 -25.19
N PHE A 152 -19.44 5.64 -24.28
CA PHE A 152 -20.34 4.53 -24.03
C PHE A 152 -21.60 4.72 -24.87
N ARG A 153 -21.80 3.87 -25.89
CA ARG A 153 -23.09 3.82 -26.61
C ARG A 153 -24.18 3.40 -25.62
N ALA A 154 -24.90 4.39 -25.10
CA ALA A 154 -25.90 4.22 -24.06
C ALA A 154 -27.32 3.91 -24.61
N GLU A 155 -27.46 3.75 -25.92
CA GLU A 155 -28.72 3.45 -26.57
C GLU A 155 -29.27 2.09 -26.12
N GLY A 156 -30.46 2.12 -25.52
CA GLY A 156 -31.25 0.95 -25.13
C GLY A 156 -31.00 0.41 -23.72
N PHE A 157 -30.09 0.99 -22.92
CA PHE A 157 -29.63 0.35 -21.67
C PHE A 157 -29.41 1.31 -20.50
N ILE A 158 -29.66 0.77 -19.30
CA ILE A 158 -29.44 1.35 -17.97
C ILE A 158 -28.09 0.92 -17.40
N TRP A 159 -27.21 1.89 -17.18
CA TRP A 159 -25.87 1.68 -16.65
C TRP A 159 -25.79 1.86 -15.14
N VAL A 160 -25.72 0.75 -14.40
CA VAL A 160 -25.59 0.74 -12.93
C VAL A 160 -24.13 0.58 -12.55
N ALA A 161 -23.51 1.62 -11.97
CA ALA A 161 -22.08 1.60 -11.62
C ALA A 161 -21.86 1.53 -10.11
N ASN A 162 -21.54 0.37 -9.55
CA ASN A 162 -21.24 0.21 -8.13
C ASN A 162 -19.79 0.54 -7.81
N PHE A 163 -19.56 1.44 -6.86
CA PHE A 163 -18.20 1.76 -6.41
C PHE A 163 -17.94 1.11 -5.05
N ARG A 164 -16.73 0.66 -4.78
CA ARG A 164 -16.39 0.11 -3.46
C ARG A 164 -15.03 0.62 -3.08
N LEU A 165 -14.95 1.33 -1.96
CA LEU A 165 -13.70 1.84 -1.42
C LEU A 165 -13.31 1.04 -0.16
N ILE A 166 -12.61 -0.06 -0.35
CA ILE A 166 -12.28 -0.96 0.75
C ILE A 166 -11.01 -0.46 1.43
N ALA A 167 -11.13 -0.07 2.70
CA ALA A 167 -9.97 0.12 3.57
C ALA A 167 -9.38 -1.25 3.94
N ILE A 168 -8.24 -1.56 3.34
CA ILE A 168 -7.55 -2.82 3.61
C ILE A 168 -6.53 -2.55 4.72
N THR A 169 -6.92 -2.76 5.97
CA THR A 169 -5.98 -2.82 7.10
C THR A 169 -5.28 -4.17 7.10
N THR A 170 -4.34 -4.37 6.17
CA THR A 170 -3.46 -5.53 6.25
C THR A 170 -2.38 -5.28 7.27
N LYS A 171 -2.26 -6.10 8.31
CA LYS A 171 -1.06 -6.08 9.13
C LYS A 171 -0.01 -6.87 8.37
N VAL A 172 1.03 -6.19 7.90
CA VAL A 172 2.23 -6.89 7.42
C VAL A 172 3.02 -7.23 8.68
N GLN A 173 3.26 -8.51 8.86
CA GLN A 173 4.12 -9.03 9.90
C GLN A 173 5.39 -9.53 9.22
N LEU A 174 6.51 -9.03 9.72
CA LEU A 174 7.84 -9.42 9.28
C LEU A 174 8.42 -10.31 10.37
N SER A 175 8.91 -11.49 9.99
CA SER A 175 9.65 -12.35 10.90
C SER A 175 10.96 -12.80 10.27
N ILE A 176 12.05 -12.71 11.01
CA ILE A 176 13.33 -13.26 10.58
C ILE A 176 13.32 -14.73 10.99
N THR A 177 13.34 -15.63 10.01
CA THR A 177 13.27 -17.08 10.26
C THR A 177 14.66 -17.71 10.36
N SER A 178 15.67 -17.09 9.75
CA SER A 178 17.07 -17.52 9.91
C SER A 178 18.03 -16.33 9.91
N TRP A 179 19.11 -16.47 10.66
CA TRP A 179 20.18 -15.48 10.79
C TRP A 179 21.50 -16.18 11.07
N GLU A 180 22.40 -16.20 10.09
CA GLU A 180 23.61 -17.01 10.14
C GLU A 180 24.81 -16.27 9.53
N ASN A 181 25.97 -16.39 10.17
CA ASN A 181 27.22 -15.91 9.56
C ASN A 181 27.63 -16.86 8.44
N CYS A 182 28.08 -16.33 7.31
CA CYS A 182 28.59 -17.15 6.22
C CYS A 182 29.82 -17.95 6.68
N PRO A 183 30.11 -19.12 6.06
CA PRO A 183 31.36 -19.82 6.33
C PRO A 183 32.57 -18.94 6.00
N GLY A 184 33.62 -19.07 6.81
CA GLY A 184 34.87 -18.33 6.66
C GLY A 184 35.41 -17.80 7.98
N ASN A 185 36.59 -17.18 7.92
CA ASN A 185 37.23 -16.53 9.06
C ASN A 185 37.14 -15.00 8.92
N GLN A 186 35.91 -14.48 8.96
CA GLN A 186 35.67 -13.04 8.95
C GLN A 186 36.03 -12.44 10.32
N SER A 187 36.58 -11.23 10.32
CA SER A 187 36.96 -10.51 11.54
C SER A 187 35.77 -10.01 12.36
N MET A 188 34.61 -9.83 11.73
CA MET A 188 33.38 -9.46 12.40
C MET A 188 32.38 -10.59 12.26
N LYS A 189 31.70 -10.92 13.36
CA LYS A 189 30.58 -11.87 13.40
C LYS A 189 29.38 -11.20 14.05
N MET A 190 28.20 -11.46 13.51
CA MET A 190 26.97 -10.82 13.97
C MET A 190 25.94 -11.89 14.34
N TYR A 191 25.38 -11.78 15.53
CA TYR A 191 24.45 -12.73 16.11
C TYR A 191 23.16 -12.01 16.47
N ALA A 192 22.02 -12.54 16.04
CA ALA A 192 20.70 -12.01 16.38
C ALA A 192 19.77 -13.12 16.86
N SER A 193 18.88 -12.80 17.80
CA SER A 193 17.83 -13.72 18.25
C SER A 193 16.64 -13.60 17.30
N THR A 194 16.34 -14.65 16.53
CA THR A 194 15.21 -14.67 15.59
C THR A 194 13.86 -14.65 16.32
N ASN A 195 13.77 -15.25 17.51
CA ASN A 195 12.55 -15.31 18.31
C ASN A 195 12.11 -13.94 18.84
N ASP A 196 13.06 -13.02 19.01
CA ASP A 196 12.83 -11.66 19.53
C ASP A 196 12.67 -10.63 18.40
N THR A 197 12.65 -11.08 17.14
CA THR A 197 12.43 -10.20 15.99
C THR A 197 10.95 -10.01 15.75
N TYR A 198 10.49 -8.79 15.97
CA TYR A 198 9.15 -8.36 15.59
C TYR A 198 9.26 -7.05 14.81
N GLY A 199 8.38 -6.91 13.83
CA GLY A 199 8.26 -5.68 13.07
C GLY A 199 6.82 -5.42 12.69
N ASP A 200 6.51 -4.15 12.51
CA ASP A 200 5.30 -3.71 11.84
C ASP A 200 5.61 -3.44 10.35
N GLN A 201 4.72 -2.74 9.68
CA GLN A 201 4.90 -2.41 8.26
C GLN A 201 6.12 -1.52 8.01
N THR A 202 6.50 -0.67 8.97
CA THR A 202 7.49 0.40 8.82
C THR A 202 8.84 0.06 9.44
N LYS A 203 8.87 -0.79 10.48
CA LYS A 203 10.08 -1.04 11.26
C LYS A 203 10.20 -2.47 11.69
N ILE A 204 11.43 -2.95 11.74
CA ILE A 204 11.79 -4.23 12.38
C ILE A 204 12.79 -3.97 13.50
N TYR A 205 12.60 -4.63 14.63
CA TYR A 205 13.50 -4.59 15.78
C TYR A 205 14.29 -5.90 15.86
N ILE A 206 15.62 -5.78 15.98
CA ILE A 206 16.54 -6.92 15.95
C ILE A 206 17.56 -6.75 17.07
N PRO A 207 17.39 -7.44 18.22
CA PRO A 207 18.44 -7.51 19.22
C PRO A 207 19.64 -8.26 18.65
N THR A 208 20.80 -7.62 18.68
CA THR A 208 22.01 -8.11 18.01
C THR A 208 23.25 -7.97 18.89
N THR A 209 24.15 -8.94 18.81
CA THR A 209 25.53 -8.85 19.29
C THR A 209 26.48 -8.91 18.10
N ILE A 210 27.51 -8.06 18.07
CA ILE A 210 28.54 -8.04 17.04
C ILE A 210 29.89 -8.25 17.73
N ASP A 211 30.57 -9.33 17.39
CA ASP A 211 31.90 -9.63 17.88
C ASP A 211 32.93 -9.22 16.82
N VAL A 212 33.83 -8.31 17.18
CA VAL A 212 34.90 -7.81 16.31
C VAL A 212 36.24 -8.30 16.85
N SER A 213 36.93 -9.18 16.11
CA SER A 213 38.16 -9.84 16.57
C SER A 213 39.42 -9.01 16.39
N ARG A 214 39.39 -7.98 15.53
CA ARG A 214 40.51 -7.07 15.26
C ARG A 214 40.01 -5.69 14.87
N ASP A 215 40.85 -4.68 15.04
CA ASP A 215 40.54 -3.33 14.61
C ASP A 215 40.31 -3.26 13.08
N VAL A 216 39.24 -2.58 12.67
CA VAL A 216 38.87 -2.35 11.27
C VAL A 216 38.94 -0.85 10.99
N LYS A 217 39.96 -0.44 10.22
CA LYS A 217 40.28 0.98 10.02
C LYS A 217 39.21 1.75 9.27
N ASP A 218 38.70 1.18 8.19
CA ASP A 218 37.74 1.82 7.30
C ASP A 218 36.81 0.78 6.66
N LEU A 219 35.53 1.12 6.53
CA LEU A 219 34.52 0.30 5.90
C LEU A 219 34.23 0.83 4.50
N SER A 220 34.72 0.11 3.49
CA SER A 220 34.72 0.60 2.11
C SER A 220 33.42 0.35 1.38
N GLU A 221 32.82 -0.83 1.54
CA GLU A 221 31.65 -1.24 0.78
C GLU A 221 30.76 -2.23 1.56
N LEU A 222 29.45 -2.03 1.50
CA LEU A 222 28.42 -2.99 1.92
C LEU A 222 27.67 -3.43 0.67
N THR A 223 27.68 -4.73 0.39
CA THR A 223 26.86 -5.31 -0.67
C THR A 223 25.73 -6.11 -0.07
N LEU A 224 24.52 -5.86 -0.55
CA LEU A 224 23.33 -6.62 -0.20
C LEU A 224 22.81 -7.34 -1.45
N GLU A 225 23.03 -8.65 -1.49
CA GLU A 225 22.42 -9.54 -2.49
C GLU A 225 21.07 -9.99 -1.95
N VAL A 226 20.00 -9.74 -2.71
CA VAL A 226 18.63 -10.03 -2.28
C VAL A 226 18.02 -11.01 -3.27
N ASN A 227 17.46 -12.11 -2.78
CA ASN A 227 16.62 -13.01 -3.56
C ASN A 227 15.21 -12.98 -2.97
N ARG A 228 14.22 -12.82 -3.84
CA ARG A 228 12.81 -12.88 -3.47
C ARG A 228 12.24 -14.21 -3.95
N CYS A 229 11.74 -15.02 -3.04
CA CYS A 229 11.14 -16.31 -3.36
C CYS A 229 9.65 -16.33 -2.99
N ASP A 230 8.88 -17.19 -3.66
CA ASP A 230 7.56 -17.59 -3.17
C ASP A 230 7.66 -18.32 -1.82
N PHE A 231 6.53 -18.51 -1.12
CA PHE A 231 6.51 -19.17 0.19
C PHE A 231 7.03 -20.61 0.19
N GLU A 232 6.92 -21.31 -0.94
CA GLU A 232 7.41 -22.68 -1.12
C GLU A 232 8.89 -22.73 -1.52
N MET A 233 9.54 -21.56 -1.70
CA MET A 233 10.92 -21.41 -2.18
C MET A 233 11.18 -22.08 -3.55
N LYS A 234 10.15 -22.27 -4.37
CA LYS A 234 10.23 -22.90 -5.69
C LYS A 234 10.62 -21.90 -6.77
N LYS A 235 10.11 -20.68 -6.69
CA LYS A 235 10.39 -19.61 -7.65
C LYS A 235 11.09 -18.47 -6.93
N CYS A 236 12.36 -18.25 -7.28
CA CYS A 236 13.16 -17.16 -6.74
C CYS A 236 13.59 -16.21 -7.85
N GLU A 237 13.35 -14.93 -7.64
CA GLU A 237 13.82 -13.83 -8.47
C GLU A 237 14.99 -13.13 -7.79
N LYS A 238 15.97 -12.69 -8.57
CA LYS A 238 17.14 -11.96 -8.09
C LYS A 238 17.00 -10.48 -8.44
N PRO A 239 16.44 -9.65 -7.55
CA PRO A 239 16.55 -8.21 -7.70
C PRO A 239 18.01 -7.76 -7.76
N PHE A 240 18.23 -6.55 -8.30
CA PHE A 240 19.57 -5.99 -8.45
C PHE A 240 20.30 -5.91 -7.11
N PRO A 241 21.59 -6.29 -7.05
CA PRO A 241 22.36 -6.19 -5.82
C PRO A 241 22.51 -4.72 -5.42
N LEU A 242 22.23 -4.42 -4.15
CA LEU A 242 22.43 -3.07 -3.63
C LEU A 242 23.88 -2.93 -3.16
N ARG A 243 24.48 -1.77 -3.43
CA ARG A 243 25.83 -1.43 -2.99
C ARG A 243 25.81 -0.09 -2.30
N PHE A 244 26.43 -0.03 -1.13
CA PHE A 244 26.60 1.19 -0.35
C PHE A 244 28.10 1.39 -0.10
N THR A 245 28.59 2.58 -0.42
CA THR A 245 29.98 3.00 -0.18
C THR A 245 30.02 4.05 0.92
N ASP A 246 31.22 4.43 1.36
CA ASP A 246 31.44 5.51 2.35
C ASP A 246 30.71 5.27 3.69
N LEU A 247 30.64 4.02 4.14
CA LEU A 247 29.82 3.60 5.28
C LEU A 247 30.16 4.35 6.59
N CYS A 248 31.45 4.59 6.81
CA CYS A 248 31.91 5.33 7.99
C CYS A 248 31.35 6.75 8.05
N LYS A 249 31.20 7.43 6.90
CA LYS A 249 30.61 8.78 6.84
C LYS A 249 29.11 8.76 7.07
N SER A 250 28.45 7.66 6.72
CA SER A 250 26.99 7.54 6.79
C SER A 250 26.45 7.02 8.12
N PHE A 251 27.30 6.58 9.05
CA PHE A 251 26.87 6.16 10.41
C PHE A 251 26.10 7.25 11.16
N ASN A 252 26.43 8.52 10.95
CA ASN A 252 25.74 9.66 11.57
C ASN A 252 24.56 10.19 10.73
N ASN A 253 24.24 9.58 9.59
CA ASN A 253 23.15 10.01 8.75
C ASN A 253 21.80 9.57 9.33
N LYS A 254 21.10 10.50 10.01
CA LYS A 254 19.78 10.27 10.61
C LYS A 254 18.69 9.84 9.61
N LYS A 255 18.90 10.07 8.31
CA LYS A 255 17.97 9.66 7.24
C LYS A 255 18.26 8.25 6.71
N ALA A 256 19.36 7.62 7.10
CA ALA A 256 19.69 6.29 6.65
C ALA A 256 18.77 5.24 7.29
N PHE A 257 18.34 4.25 6.50
CA PHE A 257 17.39 3.22 6.94
C PHE A 257 17.90 2.37 8.14
N TYR A 258 19.22 2.30 8.32
CA TYR A 258 19.87 1.58 9.42
C TYR A 258 20.26 2.48 10.62
N TYR A 259 19.96 3.78 10.59
CA TYR A 259 20.37 4.70 11.66
C TYR A 259 19.81 4.29 13.03
N GLY A 260 18.55 3.86 13.07
CA GLY A 260 17.92 3.35 14.29
C GLY A 260 18.59 2.08 14.84
N PHE A 261 19.30 1.33 14.01
CA PHE A 261 20.09 0.18 14.44
C PHE A 261 21.44 0.64 14.99
N ILE A 262 22.22 1.37 14.20
CA ILE A 262 23.58 1.82 14.56
C ILE A 262 23.59 2.67 15.83
N SER A 263 22.62 3.58 15.99
CA SER A 263 22.54 4.47 17.16
C SER A 263 22.26 3.77 18.49
N THR A 264 21.83 2.51 18.46
CA THR A 264 21.57 1.71 19.67
C THR A 264 22.75 0.83 20.08
N ILE A 265 23.79 0.75 19.25
CA ILE A 265 24.93 -0.11 19.49
C ILE A 265 25.79 0.46 20.64
N LYS A 266 26.17 -0.42 21.56
CA LYS A 266 27.04 -0.14 22.69
C LYS A 266 28.25 -1.09 22.70
N PRO A 267 29.49 -0.58 22.80
CA PRO A 267 29.86 0.84 22.74
C PRO A 267 29.53 1.48 21.36
N PRO A 268 29.43 2.81 21.24
CA PRO A 268 29.12 3.44 19.96
C PRO A 268 30.13 3.08 18.87
N ILE A 269 29.64 2.60 17.73
CA ILE A 269 30.51 2.31 16.58
C ILE A 269 30.94 3.64 15.95
N SER A 270 32.26 3.82 15.85
CA SER A 270 32.90 4.87 15.07
C SER A 270 34.04 4.26 14.28
N CYS A 271 34.42 4.86 13.16
CA CYS A 271 35.60 4.43 12.41
C CYS A 271 36.84 5.17 12.95
N PRO A 272 37.95 4.47 13.24
CA PRO A 272 38.16 3.02 13.10
C PRO A 272 37.40 2.19 14.14
N ILE A 273 36.82 1.07 13.72
CA ILE A 273 36.05 0.16 14.58
C ILE A 273 37.04 -0.67 15.38
N LYS A 274 36.97 -0.60 16.71
CA LYS A 274 37.88 -1.32 17.59
C LYS A 274 37.46 -2.78 17.76
N ALA A 275 38.43 -3.65 18.01
CA ALA A 275 38.19 -5.01 18.49
C ALA A 275 37.46 -4.95 19.83
N ASP A 276 36.19 -5.34 19.82
CA ASP A 276 35.34 -5.35 21.01
C ASP A 276 34.08 -6.18 20.73
N LYS A 277 33.31 -6.40 21.79
CA LYS A 277 31.96 -6.94 21.74
C LYS A 277 30.94 -5.81 21.79
N TYR A 278 30.20 -5.65 20.71
CA TYR A 278 29.18 -4.64 20.56
C TYR A 278 27.79 -5.25 20.73
N THR A 279 26.87 -4.52 21.35
CA THR A 279 25.50 -4.98 21.59
C THR A 279 24.48 -3.93 21.20
N ALA A 280 23.40 -4.34 20.54
CA ALA A 280 22.23 -3.53 20.23
C ALA A 280 21.00 -4.25 20.75
N THR A 281 20.40 -3.78 21.84
CA THR A 281 19.25 -4.45 22.47
C THR A 281 17.93 -4.15 21.76
N ASN A 282 17.77 -2.96 21.18
CA ASN A 282 16.54 -2.50 20.50
C ASN A 282 16.86 -1.87 19.14
N GLY A 283 17.83 -2.43 18.41
CA GLY A 283 18.21 -1.89 17.11
C GLY A 283 17.05 -1.98 16.11
N SER A 284 16.67 -0.87 15.49
CA SER A 284 15.56 -0.81 14.55
C SER A 284 16.00 -0.47 13.14
N PHE A 285 15.49 -1.18 12.13
CA PHE A 285 15.64 -0.79 10.72
C PHE A 285 14.35 -0.18 10.21
N ASP A 286 14.46 0.96 9.53
CA ASP A 286 13.36 1.62 8.82
C ASP A 286 13.15 0.94 7.47
N LEU A 287 11.96 0.38 7.27
CA LEU A 287 11.58 -0.37 6.08
C LEU A 287 10.63 0.43 5.18
N SER A 288 10.45 1.73 5.43
CA SER A 288 9.60 2.59 4.61
C SER A 288 9.99 2.59 3.13
N ALA A 289 11.28 2.55 2.81
CA ALA A 289 11.74 2.45 1.42
C ALA A 289 11.42 1.09 0.77
N SER A 290 11.20 0.05 1.57
CA SER A 290 10.86 -1.28 1.04
C SER A 290 9.41 -1.36 0.55
N TYR A 291 8.53 -0.41 0.89
CA TYR A 291 7.13 -0.39 0.45
C TYR A 291 6.93 -0.44 -1.07
N PHE A 292 7.90 0.05 -1.85
CA PHE A 292 7.84 -0.03 -3.32
C PHE A 292 8.06 -1.46 -3.84
N LEU A 293 8.61 -2.34 -3.03
CA LEU A 293 8.81 -3.74 -3.37
C LEU A 293 7.49 -4.50 -3.20
N PRO A 294 7.17 -5.46 -4.08
CA PRO A 294 6.03 -6.37 -3.88
C PRO A 294 6.35 -7.31 -2.70
N ILE A 295 6.14 -6.82 -1.48
CA ILE A 295 6.49 -7.49 -0.22
C ILE A 295 5.52 -8.63 0.13
N ARG A 296 4.40 -8.74 -0.59
CA ARG A 296 3.32 -9.67 -0.20
C ARG A 296 3.72 -11.12 -0.40
N ASP A 297 3.51 -11.91 0.63
CA ASP A 297 3.50 -13.37 0.58
C ASP A 297 4.77 -13.99 -0.02
N ASN A 298 5.91 -13.38 0.32
CA ASN A 298 7.23 -13.77 -0.18
C ASN A 298 8.19 -14.08 0.97
N VAL A 299 9.20 -14.87 0.64
CA VAL A 299 10.37 -15.14 1.47
C VAL A 299 11.57 -14.42 0.86
N TRP A 300 12.20 -13.54 1.64
CA TRP A 300 13.36 -12.78 1.22
C TRP A 300 14.62 -13.37 1.81
N ILE A 301 15.54 -13.80 0.95
CA ILE A 301 16.84 -14.32 1.35
C ILE A 301 17.86 -13.24 1.03
N THR A 302 18.52 -12.73 2.05
CA THR A 302 19.52 -11.67 1.90
C THR A 302 20.89 -12.18 2.27
N LYS A 303 21.88 -11.88 1.43
CA LYS A 303 23.30 -12.11 1.72
C LYS A 303 24.00 -10.75 1.77
N THR A 304 24.40 -10.39 2.97
CA THR A 304 25.07 -9.14 3.28
C THR A 304 26.57 -9.39 3.39
N LYS A 305 27.37 -8.58 2.71
CA LYS A 305 28.84 -8.64 2.80
C LYS A 305 29.37 -7.24 3.07
N LEU A 306 30.25 -7.13 4.07
CA LEU A 306 30.91 -5.89 4.44
C LEU A 306 32.40 -6.01 4.15
N TYR A 307 32.94 -5.00 3.49
CA TYR A 307 34.33 -4.96 3.08
C TYR A 307 35.06 -3.81 3.75
N CYS A 308 36.34 -4.02 4.03
CA CYS A 308 37.27 -2.98 4.44
C CYS A 308 38.40 -2.86 3.42
N ASN A 309 39.06 -1.69 3.42
CA ASN A 309 40.29 -1.48 2.68
C ASN A 309 41.46 -1.53 3.66
N GLU A 310 42.35 -2.51 3.50
CA GLU A 310 43.60 -2.60 4.27
C GLU A 310 44.78 -2.42 3.31
N GLY A 311 45.24 -1.16 3.23
CA GLY A 311 46.21 -0.74 2.20
C GLY A 311 45.60 -0.82 0.80
N LYS A 312 46.18 -1.64 -0.09
CA LYS A 312 45.70 -1.86 -1.47
C LYS A 312 44.77 -3.07 -1.62
N LYS A 313 44.54 -3.83 -0.55
CA LYS A 313 43.73 -5.05 -0.59
C LYS A 313 42.34 -4.79 -0.01
N ARG A 314 41.32 -5.29 -0.72
CA ARG A 314 39.94 -5.34 -0.26
C ARG A 314 39.73 -6.65 0.49
N GLU A 315 39.29 -6.56 1.74
CA GLU A 315 39.06 -7.72 2.60
C GLU A 315 37.59 -7.80 3.03
N LEU A 316 37.06 -9.01 3.11
CA LEU A 316 35.71 -9.30 3.59
C LEU A 316 35.73 -9.42 5.12
N VAL A 317 35.18 -8.43 5.82
CA VAL A 317 35.19 -8.38 7.30
C VAL A 317 33.91 -8.89 7.94
N LEU A 318 32.77 -8.89 7.23
CA LEU A 318 31.51 -9.49 7.71
C LEU A 318 30.82 -10.16 6.52
N CYS A 319 30.24 -11.34 6.74
CA CYS A 319 29.31 -11.95 5.81
C CYS A 319 28.17 -12.58 6.58
N LEU A 320 26.94 -12.20 6.23
CA LEU A 320 25.72 -12.63 6.90
C LEU A 320 24.71 -13.11 5.87
N MET A 321 24.02 -14.19 6.19
CA MET A 321 22.82 -14.65 5.49
C MET A 321 21.62 -14.57 6.43
N SER A 322 20.52 -14.02 5.94
CA SER A 322 19.27 -14.00 6.69
C SER A 322 18.08 -14.30 5.79
N THR A 323 17.08 -14.96 6.38
CA THR A 323 15.80 -15.23 5.72
C THR A 323 14.72 -14.46 6.44
N ILE A 324 14.01 -13.62 5.71
CA ILE A 324 12.91 -12.78 6.20
C ILE A 324 11.63 -13.28 5.55
N LYS A 325 10.72 -13.79 6.37
CA LYS A 325 9.38 -14.18 5.94
C LYS A 325 8.45 -13.00 6.13
N VAL A 326 7.73 -12.64 5.07
CA VAL A 326 6.74 -11.57 5.14
C VAL A 326 5.35 -12.15 5.03
N THR A 327 4.60 -12.12 6.14
CA THR A 327 3.23 -12.59 6.19
C THR A 327 2.28 -11.41 6.24
N GLN A 328 1.31 -11.40 5.33
CA GLN A 328 0.25 -10.41 5.37
C GLN A 328 -0.95 -10.99 6.13
N THR A 329 -1.04 -10.71 7.42
CA THR A 329 -2.18 -11.16 8.22
C THR A 329 -3.33 -10.18 8.01
N ARG A 330 -4.39 -10.65 7.33
CA ARG A 330 -5.68 -9.96 7.37
C ARG A 330 -6.23 -10.08 8.79
N ALA A 331 -6.49 -8.96 9.45
CA ALA A 331 -7.10 -8.99 10.77
C ALA A 331 -8.46 -9.72 10.70
N ARG A 332 -8.55 -10.95 11.24
CA ARG A 332 -9.83 -11.64 11.46
C ARG A 332 -10.53 -10.96 12.63
N ARG A 333 -11.71 -10.35 12.39
CA ARG A 333 -12.56 -9.91 13.50
C ARG A 333 -13.21 -11.12 14.16
N VAL A 334 -13.01 -11.26 15.47
CA VAL A 334 -13.88 -12.01 16.37
C VAL A 334 -15.27 -11.40 16.23
N GLY A 335 -16.23 -12.16 15.71
CA GLY A 335 -17.59 -11.69 15.50
C GLY A 335 -18.26 -11.40 16.84
N SER A 336 -18.55 -10.14 17.12
CA SER A 336 -19.56 -9.78 18.10
C SER A 336 -20.90 -10.37 17.61
N ARG A 337 -21.35 -11.44 18.26
CA ARG A 337 -22.70 -11.98 18.10
C ARG A 337 -23.68 -10.83 18.31
N GLN A 338 -24.26 -10.31 17.23
CA GLN A 338 -25.52 -9.57 17.32
C GLN A 338 -26.55 -10.55 17.85
N LYS A 339 -26.91 -10.41 19.12
CA LYS A 339 -28.15 -10.97 19.68
C LYS A 339 -29.26 -10.46 18.76
N LYS A 340 -29.90 -11.36 18.01
CA LYS A 340 -31.23 -11.12 17.45
C LYS A 340 -32.13 -10.78 18.63
N ILE A 341 -32.46 -9.50 18.78
CA ILE A 341 -33.60 -9.09 19.59
C ILE A 341 -34.81 -9.46 18.74
N ASN A 342 -35.49 -10.54 19.14
CA ASN A 342 -36.80 -10.88 18.58
C ASN A 342 -37.76 -9.74 18.92
N GLN A 343 -38.22 -9.02 17.91
CA GLN A 343 -39.46 -8.25 18.01
C GLN A 343 -40.62 -9.25 18.05
N LYS A 344 -41.38 -9.21 19.14
CA LYS A 344 -42.70 -9.82 19.26
C LYS A 344 -43.74 -8.87 18.69
#